data_AF-A0A9D4FEV0-F1
#
_entry.id   AF-A0A9D4FEV0-F1
#
_cell.length_a   1.000
_cell.length_b   1.000
_cell.length_c   1.000
_cell.angle_alpha   90.00
_cell.angle_beta   90.00
_cell.angle_gamma   90.00
#
_symmetry.space_group_name_H-M   'P 1'
#
loop_
_entity.id
_entity.type
_entity.pdbx_description
1 polymer ?
#
loop_
_entity_poly.entity_id
_entity_poly.type
_entity_poly.pdbx_seq_one_letter_code
_entity_poly.pdbx_strand_id
1 'polypeptide(L)'
;MVFATHKQLELLSSCKRWFLDATFSALGDPFTSGQFEFIHGFVTNDGVEKQLSMVFTLMSRRRTEDYVKVFTAARDALVSVNVENFVMNFE
;
A
#
# COMPACT_ATOMS: atom_id res chain seq x y z
N MET A 1 9.46 -1.75 -6.14
CA MET A 1 9.79 -0.37 -5.71
C MET A 1 8.66 0.13 -4.85
N VAL A 2 8.95 0.79 -3.74
CA VAL A 2 7.95 1.34 -2.81
C VAL A 2 8.09 2.86 -2.79
N PHE A 3 6.98 3.57 -2.98
CA PHE A 3 6.93 5.03 -3.04
C PHE A 3 5.93 5.55 -2.02
N ALA A 4 6.39 6.48 -1.19
CA ALA A 4 5.56 7.25 -0.28
C ALA A 4 6.32 8.51 0.14
N THR A 5 5.59 9.59 0.39
CA THR A 5 6.13 10.76 1.08
C THR A 5 6.15 10.52 2.58
N HIS A 6 7.00 11.25 3.31
CA HIS A 6 7.01 11.18 4.77
C HIS A 6 5.62 11.46 5.36
N LYS A 7 4.89 12.42 4.79
CA LYS A 7 3.55 12.77 5.27
C LYS A 7 2.53 11.64 5.08
N GLN A 8 2.60 10.92 3.98
CA GLN A 8 1.76 9.74 3.75
C GLN A 8 2.07 8.63 4.75
N LEU A 9 3.35 8.41 5.07
CA LEU A 9 3.78 7.40 6.05
C LEU A 9 3.32 7.76 7.47
N GLU A 10 3.41 9.04 7.87
CA GLU A 10 2.87 9.53 9.15
C GLU A 10 1.36 9.29 9.23
N LEU A 11 0.62 9.68 8.20
CA LEU A 11 -0.84 9.50 8.17
C LEU A 11 -1.22 8.02 8.21
N LEU A 12 -0.55 7.18 7.42
CA LEU A 12 -0.79 5.74 7.41
C LEU A 12 -0.49 5.12 8.79
N SER A 13 0.57 5.56 9.46
CA SER A 13 0.93 5.10 10.82
C SER A 13 -0.15 5.42 11.87
N SER A 14 -0.96 6.46 11.65
CA SER A 14 -2.10 6.81 12.50
C SER A 14 -3.39 6.04 12.17
N CYS A 15 -3.46 5.40 11.01
CA CYS A 15 -4.65 4.66 10.57
C CYS A 15 -4.69 3.26 11.20
N LYS A 16 -5.81 2.90 11.81
CA LYS A 16 -6.03 1.56 12.40
C LYS A 16 -6.50 0.50 11.40
N ARG A 17 -7.11 0.94 10.30
CA ARG A 17 -7.61 0.08 9.24
C ARG A 17 -6.90 0.42 7.95
N TRP A 18 -6.29 -0.58 7.34
CA TRP A 18 -5.66 -0.45 6.04
C TRP A 18 -6.37 -1.33 5.02
N PHE A 19 -6.33 -0.89 3.76
CA PHE A 19 -6.85 -1.64 2.63
C PHE A 19 -5.77 -1.74 1.56
N LEU A 20 -5.53 -2.94 1.03
CA LEU A 20 -4.63 -3.17 -0.10
C LEU A 20 -5.47 -3.31 -1.37
N ASP A 21 -5.18 -2.46 -2.33
CA ASP A 21 -5.72 -2.54 -3.68
C ASP A 21 -4.60 -2.79 -4.70
N ALA A 22 -4.89 -3.48 -5.78
CA ALA A 22 -3.91 -3.81 -6.81
C ALA A 22 -4.54 -3.76 -8.19
N THR A 23 -3.77 -3.25 -9.16
CA THR A 23 -4.14 -3.29 -10.59
C THR A 23 -3.10 -4.07 -11.39
N PHE A 24 -3.59 -4.98 -12.23
CA PHE A 24 -2.77 -5.92 -13.01
C PHE A 24 -2.74 -5.61 -14.51
N SER A 25 -3.82 -5.04 -15.05
CA SER A 25 -4.06 -4.93 -16.50
C SER A 25 -3.45 -3.69 -17.15
N ALA A 26 -2.94 -2.74 -16.37
CA ALA A 26 -2.49 -1.43 -16.85
C ALA A 26 -0.95 -1.30 -17.02
N LEU A 27 -0.19 -2.38 -16.87
CA LEU A 27 1.27 -2.33 -16.89
C LEU A 27 1.86 -2.79 -18.22
N GLY A 28 2.52 -1.87 -18.92
CA GLY A 28 3.31 -2.17 -20.12
C GLY A 28 4.72 -2.66 -19.79
N ASP A 29 5.53 -2.92 -20.82
CA ASP A 29 6.94 -3.27 -20.69
C ASP A 29 7.70 -2.20 -19.86
N PRO A 30 8.54 -2.56 -18.87
CA PRO A 30 8.98 -3.90 -18.46
C PRO A 30 8.16 -4.59 -17.35
N PHE A 31 6.94 -4.11 -17.08
CA PHE A 31 6.11 -4.55 -15.95
C PHE A 31 4.91 -5.41 -16.35
N THR A 32 4.88 -5.96 -17.58
CA THR A 32 3.78 -6.78 -18.10
C THR A 32 3.44 -8.01 -17.22
N SER A 33 4.41 -8.57 -16.51
CA SER A 33 4.21 -9.69 -15.56
C SER A 33 4.03 -9.24 -14.10
N GLY A 34 4.01 -7.93 -13.88
CA GLY A 34 4.03 -7.26 -12.60
C GLY A 34 2.66 -6.86 -12.09
N GLN A 35 2.66 -5.90 -11.17
CA GLN A 35 1.46 -5.22 -10.68
C GLN A 35 1.80 -3.87 -10.05
N PHE A 36 0.78 -3.03 -9.97
CA PHE A 36 0.83 -1.77 -9.24
C PHE A 36 -0.15 -1.86 -8.06
N GLU A 37 0.38 -1.65 -6.86
CA GLU A 37 -0.29 -1.87 -5.59
C GLU A 37 -0.38 -0.58 -4.78
N PHE A 38 -1.43 -0.47 -3.98
CA PHE A 38 -1.72 0.69 -3.16
C PHE A 38 -2.12 0.25 -1.75
N ILE A 39 -1.43 0.74 -0.74
CA ILE A 39 -1.92 0.66 0.64
C ILE A 39 -2.68 1.94 0.93
N HIS A 40 -3.97 1.78 1.23
CA HIS A 40 -4.85 2.85 1.62
C HIS A 40 -5.02 2.91 3.14
N GLY A 41 -5.07 4.13 3.66
CA GLY A 41 -5.55 4.42 5.01
C GLY A 41 -6.93 5.05 4.97
N PHE A 42 -7.72 4.83 6.02
CA PHE A 42 -8.99 5.52 6.23
C PHE A 42 -8.79 6.67 7.20
N VAL A 43 -9.04 7.89 6.74
CA VAL A 43 -8.97 9.11 7.56
C VAL A 43 -10.35 9.71 7.72
N THR A 44 -10.66 10.19 8.91
CA THR A 44 -11.91 10.92 9.17
C THR A 44 -11.64 12.42 9.12
N ASN A 45 -12.40 13.14 8.31
CA ASN A 45 -12.43 14.60 8.33
C ASN A 45 -13.88 15.07 8.38
N ASP A 46 -14.22 15.92 9.36
CA ASP A 46 -15.58 16.42 9.59
C ASP A 46 -16.65 15.32 9.66
N GLY A 47 -16.32 14.20 10.34
CA GLY A 47 -17.23 13.06 10.48
C GLY A 47 -17.39 12.19 9.23
N VAL A 48 -16.75 12.57 8.11
CA VAL A 48 -16.74 11.77 6.87
C VAL A 48 -15.44 10.99 6.79
N GLU A 49 -15.56 9.67 6.69
CA GLU A 49 -14.41 8.81 6.42
C GLU A 49 -14.06 8.83 4.93
N LYS A 50 -12.78 8.99 4.63
CA LYS A 50 -12.23 8.96 3.29
C LYS A 50 -11.09 7.95 3.21
N GLN A 51 -11.11 7.16 2.14
CA GLN A 51 -10.00 6.29 1.78
C GLN A 51 -8.96 7.10 1.00
N LEU A 52 -7.70 7.00 1.39
CA LEU A 52 -6.59 7.70 0.73
C LEU A 52 -5.42 6.74 0.48
N SER A 53 -4.88 6.73 -0.74
CA SER A 53 -3.68 5.97 -1.09
C SER A 53 -2.43 6.61 -0.49
N MET A 54 -1.72 5.87 0.35
CA MET A 54 -0.56 6.38 1.10
C MET A 54 0.75 5.78 0.63
N VAL A 55 0.76 4.47 0.32
CA VAL A 55 1.95 3.77 -0.16
C VAL A 55 1.65 3.15 -1.51
N PHE A 56 2.56 3.35 -2.46
CA PHE A 56 2.44 2.90 -3.83
C PHE A 56 3.57 1.92 -4.11
N THR A 57 3.25 0.75 -4.65
CA THR A 57 4.23 -0.27 -4.96
C THR A 57 4.16 -0.64 -6.42
N LEU A 58 5.28 -0.50 -7.13
CA LEU A 58 5.43 -1.08 -8.47
C LEU A 58 6.31 -2.33 -8.40
N MET A 59 5.75 -3.47 -8.77
CA MET A 59 6.45 -4.74 -8.84
C MET A 59 6.53 -5.22 -10.28
N SER A 60 7.68 -5.76 -10.69
CA SER A 60 7.85 -6.37 -12.02
C SER A 60 7.43 -7.84 -12.08
N ARG A 61 7.25 -8.47 -10.91
CA ARG A 61 6.84 -9.86 -10.72
C ARG A 61 5.98 -9.98 -9.46
N ARG A 62 5.22 -11.07 -9.36
CA ARG A 62 4.21 -11.31 -8.33
C ARG A 62 4.47 -12.61 -7.57
N ARG A 63 5.71 -12.84 -7.15
CA ARG A 63 6.07 -14.02 -6.35
C ARG A 63 5.99 -13.68 -4.88
N THR A 64 5.77 -14.67 -4.03
CA THR A 64 5.76 -14.50 -2.57
C THR A 64 6.98 -13.73 -2.06
N GLU A 65 8.17 -14.02 -2.59
CA GLU A 65 9.41 -13.31 -2.26
C GLU A 65 9.40 -11.82 -2.60
N ASP A 66 8.69 -11.42 -3.66
CA ASP A 66 8.55 -10.02 -4.07
C ASP A 66 7.64 -9.27 -3.08
N TYR A 67 6.51 -9.88 -2.71
CA TYR A 67 5.61 -9.32 -1.69
C TYR A 67 6.31 -9.17 -0.34
N VAL A 68 7.06 -10.19 0.12
CA VAL A 68 7.81 -10.11 1.38
C VAL A 68 8.77 -8.94 1.38
N LYS A 69 9.52 -8.72 0.28
CA LYS A 69 10.43 -7.58 0.16
C LYS A 69 9.69 -6.25 0.19
N VAL A 70 8.57 -6.14 -0.51
CA VAL A 70 7.75 -4.92 -0.56
C VAL A 70 7.16 -4.59 0.80
N PHE A 71 6.49 -5.54 1.46
CA PHE A 71 5.88 -5.29 2.76
C PHE A 71 6.92 -5.05 3.85
N THR A 72 8.09 -5.69 3.76
CA THR A 72 9.22 -5.39 4.64
C THR A 72 9.68 -3.95 4.44
N ALA A 73 9.91 -3.53 3.19
CA ALA A 73 10.34 -2.15 2.90
C ALA A 73 9.29 -1.11 3.31
N ALA A 74 8.00 -1.38 3.09
CA ALA A 74 6.92 -0.50 3.52
C ALA A 74 6.84 -0.41 5.05
N ARG A 75 6.94 -1.55 5.76
CA ARG A 75 6.95 -1.60 7.23
C ARG A 75 8.14 -0.82 7.80
N ASP A 76 9.33 -1.03 7.27
CA ASP A 76 10.56 -0.42 7.76
C ASP A 76 10.60 1.10 7.50
N ALA A 77 9.81 1.60 6.54
CA ALA A 77 9.64 3.03 6.29
C ALA A 77 8.64 3.70 7.24
N LEU A 78 7.81 2.94 7.96
CA LEU A 78 6.81 3.50 8.88
C LEU A 78 7.42 3.86 10.23
N VAL A 79 6.95 4.97 10.80
CA VAL A 79 7.38 5.43 12.13
C VAL A 79 6.84 4.51 13.23
N SER A 80 5.63 3.99 13.05
CA SER A 80 5.00 3.01 13.95
C SER A 80 3.94 2.20 13.20
N VAL A 81 3.71 0.96 13.60
CA VAL A 81 2.68 0.10 13.02
C VAL A 81 1.60 -0.19 14.07
N ASN A 82 0.51 0.54 14.02
CA ASN A 82 -0.65 0.40 14.93
C ASN A 82 -1.89 -0.14 14.20
N VAL A 83 -1.69 -0.88 13.11
CA VAL A 83 -2.77 -1.43 12.30
C VAL A 83 -3.47 -2.56 13.06
N GLU A 84 -4.80 -2.46 13.18
CA GLU A 84 -5.65 -3.48 13.80
C GLU A 84 -6.25 -4.42 12.75
N ASN A 85 -6.57 -3.88 11.56
CA ASN A 85 -7.13 -4.65 10.45
C ASN A 85 -6.45 -4.26 9.14
N PHE A 86 -6.00 -5.26 8.39
CA PHE A 86 -5.47 -5.08 7.05
C PHE A 86 -6.23 -6.02 6.09
N VAL A 87 -7.04 -5.42 5.22
CA VAL A 87 -7.88 -6.17 4.28
C VAL A 87 -7.30 -6.00 2.87
N MET A 88 -7.33 -7.06 2.08
CA MET A 88 -6.86 -7.06 0.70
C MET A 88 -8.01 -7.42 -0.23
N ASN A 89 -8.10 -6.72 -1.36
CA ASN A 89 -8.98 -7.12 -2.44
C ASN A 89 -8.45 -8.39 -3.12
N PHE A 90 -9.30 -9.39 -3.34
CA PHE A 90 -8.96 -10.58 -4.13
C PHE A 90 -9.59 -10.41 -5.50
N GLU A 91 -8.80 -9.99 -6.48
CA GLU A 91 -9.12 -10.01 -7.91
C GLU A 91 -8.44 -11.18 -8.63
#